data_AF-A0A256HPY1-F1
#
_entry.id   AF-A0A256HPY1-F1
#
_cell.length_a   1.000
_cell.length_b   1.000
_cell.length_c   1.000
_cell.angle_alpha   90.00
_cell.angle_beta   90.00
_cell.angle_gamma   90.00
#
_symmetry.space_group_name_H-M   'P 1'
#
loop_
_entity.id
_entity.type
_entity.pdbx_description
1 polymer ?
#
loop_
_entity_poly.entity_id
_entity_poly.type
_entity_poly.pdbx_seq_one_letter_code
_entity_poly.pdbx_strand_id
1 'polypeptide(L)'
;MEVPLGLAPFAGQSRGEHAAVLAGGAVACLIGYVGAAALLFGVGALDHGEPAGPRRVASAFASLACWGFYTAAFVRGKGGPVTDALAYPVATVTVVPFAFRWIAFGPAWGAVRDRIGFLVFQPGLFLDAAALIAPGVAFGAGLLALWASVLGEDAVEEWQREHLPEEFRRAFADE
;
A
#
# COMPACT_ATOMS: atom_id res chain seq x y z
N MET A 1 -17.90 -22.64 10.46
CA MET A 1 -17.68 -21.29 11.01
C MET A 1 -17.75 -20.33 9.85
N GLU A 2 -18.64 -19.34 9.91
CA GLU A 2 -18.68 -18.27 8.92
C GLU A 2 -17.35 -17.52 8.97
N VAL A 3 -16.61 -17.53 7.86
CA VAL A 3 -15.40 -16.74 7.71
C VAL A 3 -15.86 -15.28 7.49
N PRO A 4 -15.31 -14.28 8.20
CA PRO A 4 -15.66 -12.89 7.96
C PRO A 4 -15.57 -12.56 6.46
N LEU A 5 -16.52 -11.79 5.91
CA LEU A 5 -16.60 -11.48 4.46
C LEU A 5 -15.28 -10.96 3.87
N GLY A 6 -14.54 -10.12 4.60
CA GLY A 6 -13.22 -9.64 4.18
C GLY A 6 -12.12 -10.70 4.15
N LEU A 7 -12.39 -11.90 4.71
CA LEU A 7 -11.48 -13.04 4.77
C LEU A 7 -11.92 -14.23 3.90
N ALA A 8 -13.11 -14.20 3.31
CA ALA A 8 -13.58 -15.25 2.40
C ALA A 8 -12.64 -15.51 1.20
N PRO A 9 -11.98 -14.49 0.61
CA PRO A 9 -10.99 -14.71 -0.45
C PRO A 9 -9.72 -15.44 0.02
N PHE A 10 -9.40 -15.40 1.32
CA PHE A 10 -8.32 -16.19 1.90
C PHE A 10 -8.69 -17.66 2.09
N ALA A 11 -9.97 -18.05 1.98
CA ALA A 11 -10.40 -19.42 2.25
C ALA A 11 -9.75 -20.45 1.29
N GLY A 12 -9.41 -20.02 0.07
CA GLY A 12 -8.66 -20.82 -0.91
C GLY A 12 -7.16 -20.53 -0.98
N GLN A 13 -6.66 -19.51 -0.25
CA GLN A 13 -5.26 -19.09 -0.33
C GLN A 13 -4.43 -19.82 0.73
N SER A 14 -3.38 -20.51 0.30
CA SER A 14 -2.41 -21.11 1.22
C SER A 14 -1.63 -20.04 1.98
N ARG A 15 -1.17 -20.37 3.20
CA ARG A 15 -0.29 -19.47 3.99
C ARG A 15 0.97 -19.05 3.22
N GLY A 16 1.47 -19.92 2.34
CA GLY A 16 2.64 -19.65 1.51
C GLY A 16 2.37 -18.60 0.43
N GLU A 17 1.22 -18.69 -0.26
CA GLU A 17 0.81 -17.70 -1.26
C GLU A 17 0.59 -16.32 -0.61
N HIS A 18 -0.03 -16.30 0.57
CA HIS A 18 -0.20 -15.05 1.31
C HIS A 18 1.14 -14.41 1.69
N ALA A 19 2.07 -15.20 2.24
CA ALA A 19 3.41 -14.72 2.58
C ALA A 19 4.18 -14.25 1.33
N ALA A 20 4.01 -14.92 0.18
CA ALA A 20 4.63 -14.54 -1.07
C ALA A 20 4.11 -13.19 -1.60
N VAL A 21 2.80 -12.92 -1.46
CA VAL A 21 2.21 -11.61 -1.82
C VAL A 21 2.78 -10.51 -0.93
N LEU A 22 2.84 -10.71 0.39
CA LEU A 22 3.41 -9.72 1.30
C LEU A 22 4.90 -9.48 1.02
N ALA A 23 5.68 -10.54 0.80
CA ALA A 23 7.09 -10.43 0.45
C ALA A 23 7.28 -9.72 -0.89
N GLY A 24 6.47 -10.05 -1.90
CA GLY A 24 6.47 -9.39 -3.21
C GLY A 24 6.14 -7.90 -3.11
N GLY A 25 5.13 -7.53 -2.32
CA GLY A 25 4.77 -6.14 -2.06
C GLY A 25 5.88 -5.36 -1.36
N ALA A 26 6.54 -5.99 -0.37
CA ALA A 26 7.69 -5.40 0.31
C ALA A 26 8.88 -5.20 -0.64
N VAL A 27 9.18 -6.17 -1.49
CA VAL A 27 10.23 -6.07 -2.51
C VAL A 27 9.90 -4.99 -3.54
N ALA A 28 8.67 -4.94 -4.05
CA ALA A 28 8.24 -3.91 -4.99
C ALA A 28 8.36 -2.50 -4.37
N CYS A 29 7.94 -2.34 -3.11
CA CYS A 29 8.10 -1.10 -2.36
C CYS A 29 9.58 -0.70 -2.23
N LEU A 30 10.44 -1.65 -1.85
CA LEU A 30 11.87 -1.42 -1.69
C LEU A 30 12.55 -1.04 -3.02
N ILE A 31 12.21 -1.72 -4.11
CA ILE A 31 12.70 -1.42 -5.46
C ILE A 31 12.27 -0.01 -5.86
N GLY A 32 11.00 0.37 -5.66
CA GLY A 32 10.52 1.72 -5.95
C GLY A 32 11.27 2.77 -5.12
N TYR A 33 11.45 2.52 -3.83
CA TYR A 33 12.11 3.44 -2.91
C TYR A 33 13.60 3.64 -3.21
N VAL A 34 14.37 2.55 -3.17
CA VAL A 34 15.83 2.58 -3.34
C VAL A 34 16.20 2.82 -4.79
N GLY A 35 15.44 2.26 -5.74
CA GLY A 35 15.66 2.46 -7.17
C GLY A 35 15.48 3.92 -7.58
N ALA A 36 14.41 4.58 -7.14
CA ALA A 36 14.21 6.00 -7.43
C ALA A 36 15.32 6.87 -6.83
N ALA A 37 15.71 6.60 -5.57
CA ALA A 37 16.81 7.31 -4.94
C ALA A 37 18.14 7.11 -5.68
N ALA A 38 18.49 5.85 -5.98
CA ALA A 38 19.72 5.51 -6.68
C ALA A 38 19.81 6.14 -8.08
N LEU A 39 18.69 6.16 -8.82
CA LEU A 39 18.65 6.69 -10.19
C LEU A 39 18.67 8.23 -10.25
N LEU A 40 18.02 8.91 -9.30
CA LEU A 40 17.77 10.35 -9.39
C LEU A 40 18.66 11.20 -8.47
N PHE A 41 19.09 10.66 -7.33
CA PHE A 41 19.73 11.45 -6.26
C PHE A 41 20.96 10.78 -5.62
N GLY A 42 21.21 9.51 -5.92
CA GLY A 42 22.12 8.65 -5.15
C GLY A 42 21.49 8.13 -3.86
N VAL A 43 21.90 6.93 -3.43
CA VAL A 43 21.32 6.26 -2.25
C VAL A 43 21.56 7.04 -0.95
N GLY A 44 22.67 7.78 -0.87
CA GLY A 44 23.01 8.64 0.27
C GLY A 44 21.96 9.71 0.58
N ALA A 45 21.19 10.15 -0.42
CA ALA A 45 20.11 11.13 -0.24
C ALA A 45 18.96 10.63 0.67
N LEU A 46 18.97 9.35 1.05
CA LEU A 46 18.03 8.74 1.98
C LEU A 46 18.51 8.74 3.45
N ASP A 47 19.71 9.24 3.72
CA ASP A 47 20.23 9.37 5.09
C ASP A 47 19.35 10.31 5.93
N HIS A 48 19.51 10.28 7.25
CA HIS A 48 18.72 11.03 8.23
C HIS A 48 19.05 12.52 8.29
N GLY A 49 20.25 12.92 7.89
CA GLY A 49 20.68 14.32 7.84
C GLY A 49 20.35 15.06 6.53
N GLU A 50 19.90 14.34 5.51
CA GLU A 50 19.70 14.89 4.17
C GLU A 50 18.36 15.63 4.00
N PRO A 51 18.26 16.54 3.00
CA PRO A 51 17.02 17.23 2.68
C PRO A 51 15.85 16.26 2.44
N ALA A 52 14.64 16.66 2.88
CA ALA A 52 13.45 15.81 2.76
C ALA A 52 12.95 15.62 1.31
N GLY A 53 13.34 16.47 0.37
CA GLY A 53 12.87 16.46 -1.03
C GLY A 53 13.12 15.12 -1.75
N PRO A 54 14.39 14.69 -1.90
CA PRO A 54 14.74 13.38 -2.48
C PRO A 54 14.00 12.22 -1.83
N ARG A 55 13.88 12.23 -0.49
CA ARG A 55 13.14 11.22 0.27
C ARG A 55 11.66 11.18 -0.11
N ARG A 56 11.00 12.32 -0.26
CA ARG A 56 9.58 12.39 -0.67
C ARG A 56 9.37 11.84 -2.07
N VAL A 57 10.26 12.15 -3.00
CA VAL A 57 10.21 11.60 -4.36
C VAL A 57 10.38 10.08 -4.31
N ALA A 58 11.39 9.57 -3.61
CA ALA A 58 11.57 8.13 -3.42
C ALA A 58 10.34 7.46 -2.77
N SER A 59 9.72 8.12 -1.78
CA SER A 59 8.50 7.64 -1.12
C SER A 59 7.31 7.55 -2.08
N ALA A 60 7.18 8.50 -3.02
CA ALA A 60 6.15 8.45 -4.05
C ALA A 60 6.33 7.25 -4.99
N PHE A 61 7.56 6.97 -5.43
CA PHE A 61 7.84 5.78 -6.25
C PHE A 61 7.63 4.47 -5.49
N ALA A 62 8.00 4.43 -4.20
CA ALA A 62 7.70 3.30 -3.33
C ALA A 62 6.18 3.06 -3.22
N SER A 63 5.41 4.15 -3.08
CA SER A 63 3.95 4.15 -3.04
C SER A 63 3.33 3.57 -4.31
N LEU A 64 3.75 4.07 -5.48
CA LEU A 64 3.28 3.60 -6.78
C LEU A 64 3.59 2.13 -7.01
N ALA A 65 4.83 1.69 -6.75
CA ALA A 65 5.25 0.31 -6.93
C ALA A 65 4.50 -0.64 -5.98
N CYS A 66 4.33 -0.24 -4.72
CA CYS A 66 3.63 -1.02 -3.71
C CYS A 66 2.14 -1.18 -4.04
N TRP A 67 1.42 -0.07 -4.28
CA TRP A 67 0.00 -0.13 -4.64
C TRP A 67 -0.23 -0.83 -5.98
N GLY A 68 0.65 -0.62 -6.97
CA GLY A 68 0.57 -1.32 -8.25
C GLY A 68 0.66 -2.83 -8.08
N PHE A 69 1.61 -3.32 -7.27
CA PHE A 69 1.76 -4.74 -6.98
C PHE A 69 0.53 -5.32 -6.29
N TYR A 70 0.08 -4.71 -5.20
CA TYR A 70 -1.06 -5.23 -4.45
C TYR A 70 -2.38 -5.11 -5.21
N THR A 71 -2.56 -4.06 -6.02
CA THR A 71 -3.74 -3.94 -6.90
C THR A 71 -3.74 -5.07 -7.94
N ALA A 72 -2.58 -5.39 -8.52
CA ALA A 72 -2.47 -6.52 -9.44
C ALA A 72 -2.74 -7.86 -8.75
N ALA A 73 -2.27 -8.03 -7.51
CA ALA A 73 -2.58 -9.22 -6.69
C ALA A 73 -4.08 -9.34 -6.42
N PHE A 74 -4.73 -8.24 -6.03
CA PHE A 74 -6.17 -8.16 -5.80
C PHE A 74 -6.97 -8.51 -7.06
N VAL A 75 -6.61 -7.95 -8.22
CA VAL A 75 -7.26 -8.26 -9.51
C VAL A 75 -7.07 -9.74 -9.88
N ARG A 76 -5.88 -10.31 -9.67
CA ARG A 76 -5.63 -11.74 -9.90
C ARG A 76 -6.39 -12.65 -8.95
N GLY A 77 -6.62 -12.20 -7.72
CA GLY A 77 -7.45 -12.86 -6.72
C GLY A 77 -8.96 -12.69 -6.95
N LYS A 78 -9.38 -12.20 -8.13
CA LYS A 78 -10.78 -11.89 -8.47
C LYS A 78 -11.44 -10.92 -7.49
N GLY A 79 -10.70 -9.92 -7.05
CA GLY A 79 -11.21 -8.88 -6.16
C GLY A 79 -11.23 -9.28 -4.69
N GLY A 80 -10.36 -10.19 -4.29
CA GLY A 80 -10.09 -10.50 -2.90
C GLY A 80 -8.62 -10.87 -2.68
N PRO A 81 -8.10 -10.66 -1.46
CA PRO A 81 -8.74 -10.06 -0.30
C PRO A 81 -8.66 -8.53 -0.26
N VAL A 82 -9.70 -7.87 0.27
CA VAL A 82 -9.80 -6.39 0.36
C VAL A 82 -8.64 -5.75 1.12
N THR A 83 -8.00 -6.50 2.01
CA THR A 83 -6.78 -6.10 2.72
C THR A 83 -5.64 -5.74 1.76
N ASP A 84 -5.59 -6.39 0.59
CA ASP A 84 -4.57 -6.13 -0.43
C ASP A 84 -4.82 -4.77 -1.09
N ALA A 85 -6.06 -4.29 -1.18
CA ALA A 85 -6.35 -2.99 -1.81
C ALA A 85 -5.93 -1.78 -0.93
N LEU A 86 -5.82 -1.96 0.39
CA LEU A 86 -5.67 -0.83 1.33
C LEU A 86 -4.76 -1.12 2.52
N ALA A 87 -5.07 -2.14 3.33
CA ALA A 87 -4.37 -2.37 4.60
C ALA A 87 -2.89 -2.77 4.40
N TYR A 88 -2.62 -3.75 3.53
CA TYR A 88 -1.25 -4.19 3.28
C TYR A 88 -0.39 -3.17 2.55
N PRO A 89 -0.87 -2.47 1.52
CA PRO A 89 -0.11 -1.37 0.92
C PRO A 89 0.29 -0.31 1.94
N VAL A 90 -0.65 0.16 2.79
CA VAL A 90 -0.40 1.17 3.83
C VAL A 90 0.65 0.68 4.82
N ALA A 91 0.50 -0.55 5.34
CA ALA A 91 1.47 -1.13 6.26
C ALA A 91 2.85 -1.26 5.61
N THR A 92 2.91 -1.73 4.36
CA THR A 92 4.15 -1.96 3.62
C THR A 92 4.92 -0.65 3.39
N VAL A 93 4.27 0.39 2.87
CA VAL A 93 4.96 1.66 2.63
C VAL A 93 5.33 2.38 3.91
N THR A 94 4.64 2.12 5.02
CA THR A 94 5.02 2.69 6.32
C THR A 94 6.25 2.01 6.89
N VAL A 95 6.33 0.68 6.78
CA VAL A 95 7.38 -0.12 7.43
C VAL A 95 8.64 -0.23 6.57
N VAL A 96 8.52 -0.51 5.27
CA VAL A 96 9.66 -0.88 4.42
C VAL A 96 10.68 0.25 4.27
N PRO A 97 10.31 1.49 3.90
CA PRO A 97 11.25 2.60 3.81
C PRO A 97 11.91 2.92 5.16
N PHE A 98 11.15 2.83 6.24
CA PHE A 98 11.67 3.04 7.60
C PHE A 98 12.70 1.97 7.97
N ALA A 99 12.35 0.70 7.79
CA ALA A 99 13.24 -0.44 8.07
C ALA A 99 14.51 -0.37 7.23
N PHE A 100 14.40 -0.06 5.92
CA PHE A 100 15.57 0.11 5.06
C PHE A 100 16.51 1.18 5.60
N ARG A 101 16.01 2.37 5.92
CA ARG A 101 16.86 3.47 6.41
C ARG A 101 17.51 3.13 7.74
N TRP A 102 16.81 2.43 8.61
CA TRP A 102 17.35 1.96 9.89
C TRP A 102 18.48 0.95 9.69
N ILE A 103 18.31 0.02 8.74
CA ILE A 103 19.32 -1.00 8.42
C ILE A 103 20.53 -0.39 7.71
N ALA A 104 20.30 0.53 6.76
CA ALA A 104 21.35 1.08 5.88
C ALA A 104 22.14 2.23 6.53
N PHE A 105 21.48 3.09 7.31
CA PHE A 105 22.07 4.31 7.89
C PHE A 105 22.10 4.31 9.42
N GLY A 106 21.65 3.21 10.03
CA GLY A 106 21.56 3.08 11.47
C GLY A 106 20.31 3.75 12.08
N PRO A 107 20.14 3.59 13.41
CA PRO A 107 18.97 4.07 14.12
C PRO A 107 18.98 5.60 14.32
N ALA A 108 17.89 6.25 13.92
CA ALA A 108 17.70 7.69 14.11
C ALA A 108 17.10 8.04 15.49
N TRP A 109 17.77 7.61 16.58
CA TRP A 109 17.24 7.77 17.96
C TRP A 109 16.89 9.22 18.33
N GLY A 110 17.64 10.21 17.82
CA GLY A 110 17.36 11.63 18.04
C GLY A 110 16.02 12.08 17.47
N ALA A 111 15.72 11.70 16.23
CA ALA A 111 14.46 12.05 15.57
C ALA A 111 13.23 11.34 16.18
N VAL A 112 13.41 10.14 16.74
CA VAL A 112 12.35 9.43 17.47
C VAL A 112 12.01 10.16 18.76
N ARG A 113 13.02 10.63 19.50
CA ARG A 113 12.84 11.37 20.75
C ARG A 113 12.11 12.71 20.53
N ASP A 114 12.47 13.43 19.48
CA ASP A 114 11.89 14.76 19.19
C ASP A 114 10.42 14.67 18.73
N ARG A 115 10.04 13.59 18.01
CA ARG A 115 8.66 13.37 17.55
C ARG A 115 7.69 12.97 18.65
N ILE A 116 8.15 12.30 19.71
CA ILE A 116 7.31 11.96 20.87
C ILE A 116 7.03 13.21 21.72
N GLY A 117 7.90 14.22 21.69
CA GLY A 117 7.78 15.44 22.47
C GLY A 117 6.87 16.53 21.89
N PHE A 118 6.61 16.54 20.57
CA PHE A 118 5.87 17.61 19.88
C PHE A 118 4.96 17.06 18.76
N LEU A 119 3.80 16.53 19.14
CA LEU A 119 2.70 16.19 18.21
C LEU A 119 1.90 17.41 17.73
N VAL A 120 2.32 18.63 18.10
CA VAL A 120 1.63 19.87 17.76
C VAL A 120 2.07 20.34 16.37
N PHE A 121 1.24 20.05 15.35
CA PHE A 121 1.25 20.64 14.01
C PHE A 121 2.64 20.84 13.36
N GLN A 122 3.27 19.76 12.90
CA GLN A 122 4.41 19.84 11.98
C GLN A 122 3.94 19.63 10.53
N PRO A 123 3.86 20.70 9.69
CA PRO A 123 3.41 20.59 8.30
C PRO A 123 4.24 19.58 7.48
N GLY A 124 5.52 19.42 7.83
CA GLY A 124 6.42 18.46 7.19
C GLY A 124 5.96 17.00 7.33
N LEU A 125 5.31 16.62 8.43
CA LEU A 125 4.79 15.26 8.62
C LEU A 125 3.62 14.97 7.66
N PHE A 126 2.75 15.96 7.43
CA PHE A 126 1.65 15.81 6.48
C PHE A 126 2.17 15.67 5.04
N LEU A 127 3.19 16.44 4.67
CA LEU A 127 3.82 16.33 3.34
C LEU A 127 4.52 14.98 3.16
N ASP A 128 5.20 14.48 4.20
CA ASP A 128 5.85 13.17 4.17
C ASP A 128 4.81 12.04 4.06
N ALA A 129 3.72 12.10 4.83
CA ALA A 129 2.61 11.16 4.74
C ALA A 129 1.89 11.23 3.38
N ALA A 130 1.65 12.43 2.86
CA ALA A 130 1.02 12.62 1.56
C ALA A 130 1.90 12.06 0.43
N ALA A 131 3.20 12.32 0.44
CA ALA A 131 4.14 11.75 -0.53
C ALA A 131 4.20 10.22 -0.46
N LEU A 132 3.98 9.65 0.73
CA LEU A 132 3.98 8.21 0.95
C LEU A 132 2.69 7.50 0.53
N ILE A 133 1.53 8.15 0.65
CA ILE A 133 0.23 7.50 0.49
C ILE A 133 -0.52 7.96 -0.76
N ALA A 134 -0.58 9.27 -1.02
CA ALA A 134 -1.45 9.81 -2.06
C ALA A 134 -1.14 9.30 -3.48
N PRO A 135 0.14 9.18 -3.91
CA PRO A 135 0.46 8.66 -5.23
C PRO A 135 -0.02 7.22 -5.43
N GLY A 136 0.24 6.34 -4.45
CA GLY A 136 -0.17 4.94 -4.49
C GLY A 136 -1.68 4.78 -4.48
N VAL A 137 -2.38 5.52 -3.60
CA VAL A 137 -3.86 5.49 -3.54
C VAL A 137 -4.47 5.94 -4.87
N ALA A 138 -4.01 7.06 -5.44
CA ALA A 138 -4.51 7.54 -6.72
C ALA A 138 -4.25 6.53 -7.86
N PHE A 139 -3.05 5.94 -7.89
CA PHE A 139 -2.68 4.95 -8.91
C PHE A 139 -3.47 3.65 -8.77
N GLY A 140 -3.57 3.11 -7.55
CA GLY A 140 -4.36 1.91 -7.25
C GLY A 140 -5.84 2.11 -7.57
N ALA A 141 -6.43 3.25 -7.17
CA ALA A 141 -7.80 3.60 -7.51
C ALA A 141 -8.00 3.67 -9.04
N GLY A 142 -7.06 4.25 -9.78
CA GLY A 142 -7.10 4.29 -11.25
C GLY A 142 -7.03 2.90 -11.88
N LEU A 143 -6.15 2.03 -11.39
CA LEU A 143 -6.06 0.64 -11.86
C LEU A 143 -7.31 -0.17 -11.56
N LEU A 144 -7.90 0.01 -10.36
CA LEU A 144 -9.15 -0.63 -9.98
C LEU A 144 -10.33 -0.12 -10.80
N ALA A 145 -10.40 1.18 -11.07
CA ALA A 145 -11.42 1.75 -11.95
C ALA A 145 -11.32 1.21 -13.38
N LEU A 146 -10.10 1.08 -13.91
CA LEU A 146 -9.85 0.48 -15.21
C LEU A 146 -10.27 -1.00 -15.23
N TRP A 147 -9.93 -1.76 -14.20
CA TRP A 147 -10.36 -3.15 -14.06
C TRP A 147 -11.88 -3.27 -13.97
N ALA A 148 -12.53 -2.42 -13.18
CA ALA A 148 -13.98 -2.40 -13.06
C ALA A 148 -14.67 -2.08 -14.40
N SER A 149 -14.10 -1.19 -15.21
CA SER A 149 -14.67 -0.84 -16.53
C SER A 149 -14.66 -1.97 -17.56
N VAL A 150 -13.88 -3.03 -17.34
CA VAL A 150 -13.82 -4.19 -18.23
C VAL A 150 -14.60 -5.40 -17.71
N LEU A 151 -15.16 -5.31 -16.49
CA LEU A 151 -16.07 -6.33 -15.97
C LEU A 151 -17.46 -6.14 -16.57
N GLY A 152 -18.07 -7.23 -17.04
CA GLY A 152 -19.49 -7.24 -17.40
C GLY A 152 -20.39 -7.17 -16.17
N GLU A 153 -21.65 -6.78 -16.35
CA GLU A 153 -22.65 -6.64 -15.27
C GLU A 153 -22.78 -7.92 -14.44
N ASP A 154 -22.81 -9.09 -15.09
CA ASP A 154 -22.89 -10.40 -14.42
C ASP A 154 -21.69 -10.66 -13.48
N ALA A 155 -20.49 -10.25 -13.88
CA ALA A 155 -19.27 -10.44 -13.08
C ALA A 155 -19.21 -9.47 -11.91
N VAL A 156 -19.81 -8.28 -12.06
CA VAL A 156 -19.96 -7.30 -10.97
C VAL A 156 -20.97 -7.81 -9.95
N GLU A 157 -22.15 -8.28 -10.39
CA GLU A 157 -23.16 -8.87 -9.50
C GLU A 157 -22.63 -10.08 -8.73
N GLU A 158 -21.90 -10.97 -9.40
CA GLU A 158 -21.29 -12.15 -8.76
C GLU A 158 -20.26 -11.73 -7.71
N TRP A 159 -19.37 -10.79 -8.05
CA TRP A 159 -18.39 -10.26 -7.11
C TRP A 159 -19.05 -9.61 -5.89
N GLN A 160 -20.08 -8.78 -6.12
CA GLN A 160 -20.83 -8.12 -5.06
C GLN A 160 -21.49 -9.16 -4.15
N ARG A 161 -22.11 -10.20 -4.71
CA ARG A 161 -22.72 -11.30 -3.93
C ARG A 161 -21.72 -12.01 -3.03
N GLU A 162 -20.52 -12.26 -3.54
CA GLU A 162 -19.48 -12.99 -2.81
C GLU A 162 -18.80 -12.14 -1.73
N HIS A 163 -18.63 -10.83 -1.95
CA HIS A 163 -17.74 -10.00 -1.14
C HIS A 163 -18.45 -8.92 -0.30
N LEU A 164 -19.67 -8.52 -0.66
CA LEU A 164 -20.43 -7.50 0.08
C LEU A 164 -21.41 -8.14 1.07
N PRO A 165 -21.52 -7.58 2.29
CA PRO A 165 -22.58 -7.96 3.22
C PRO A 165 -23.95 -7.82 2.58
N GLU A 166 -24.85 -8.75 2.89
CA GLU A 166 -26.22 -8.73 2.33
C GLU A 166 -26.97 -7.44 2.68
N GLU A 167 -26.74 -6.90 3.86
CA GLU A 167 -27.30 -5.61 4.29
C GLU A 167 -26.83 -4.45 3.42
N PHE A 168 -25.59 -4.48 2.95
CA PHE A 168 -25.04 -3.46 2.06
C PHE A 168 -25.57 -3.63 0.63
N ARG A 169 -25.70 -4.87 0.13
CA ARG A 169 -26.28 -5.15 -1.20
C ARG A 169 -27.71 -4.68 -1.32
N ARG A 170 -28.56 -5.00 -0.33
CA ARG A 170 -29.96 -4.55 -0.32
C ARG A 170 -30.12 -3.03 -0.24
N ALA A 171 -29.14 -2.33 0.31
CA ALA A 171 -29.20 -0.89 0.49
C ALA A 171 -28.62 -0.09 -0.70
N PHE A 172 -27.74 -0.69 -1.50
CA PHE A 172 -26.95 0.05 -2.50
C PHE A 172 -26.78 -0.64 -3.87
N ALA A 173 -27.16 -1.92 -4.02
CA ALA A 173 -26.92 -2.70 -5.24
C ALA A 173 -28.19 -3.34 -5.84
N ASP A 174 -29.17 -3.74 -5.02
CA ASP A 174 -30.36 -4.49 -5.48
C ASP A 174 -31.55 -3.58 -5.93
N GLU A 175 -31.31 -2.34 -6.40
CA GLU A 175 -32.38 -1.44 -6.90
C GLU A 175 -32.79 -1.72 -8.36
#